data_AF-A0A380WY95-F1
#
_entry.id   AF-A0A380WY95-F1
#
_cell.length_a   1.000
_cell.length_b   1.000
_cell.length_c   1.000
_cell.angle_alpha   90.00
_cell.angle_beta   90.00
_cell.angle_gamma   90.00
#
_symmetry.space_group_name_H-M   'P 1'
#
loop_
_entity.id
_entity.type
_entity.pdbx_description
1 polymer ?
#
loop_
_entity_poly.entity_id
_entity_poly.type
_entity_poly.pdbx_seq_one_letter_code
_entity_poly.pdbx_strand_id
1 'polypeptide(L)'
;MKNIKKLALSIAISFALLGANPVFAATRLDLGVNTGNVSFSEGTFNLSQDENLKNQVLAEARAIRSRLWDENILYTLDENSNSKSERLQDVVKANGYANKEAYVNGLTWSNDLEKIAIQRAYEQTLTGLSHQRPDGSSMSTSATINGIHPGAEILASSTDSQNPKKSFGQWSFEPSKRKNNKSEYQLLKEAKGVANADNGHLHIILDPELKHIGFAALNTNAKWNYGVGIFDFAISGNNQASANLVGSFNIYAGDIKSAPKIENKTVAPAKTTELTAASVEKLRTSVSNAKRTIAGAELLMKTMPKFAKENGDKINELIANSQKIIDQAEKILAKY
;
A
#
# COMPACT_ATOMS: atom_id res chain seq x y z
N MET A 1 40.77 5.29 -14.67
CA MET A 1 39.78 4.61 -13.81
C MET A 1 38.84 5.62 -13.13
N LYS A 2 37.99 6.34 -13.89
CA LYS A 2 37.04 7.33 -13.30
C LYS A 2 35.60 7.28 -13.82
N ASN A 3 35.24 6.38 -14.74
CA ASN A 3 33.89 6.37 -15.35
C ASN A 3 33.12 5.03 -15.25
N ILE A 4 33.44 4.15 -14.29
CA ILE A 4 32.79 2.81 -14.19
C ILE A 4 31.76 2.73 -13.04
N LYS A 5 31.68 3.74 -12.16
CA LYS A 5 30.70 3.80 -11.05
C LYS A 5 29.29 4.25 -11.47
N LYS A 6 29.03 4.50 -12.77
CA LYS A 6 27.70 4.88 -13.30
C LYS A 6 26.94 3.72 -13.96
N LEU A 7 27.49 2.51 -13.98
CA LEU A 7 26.83 1.33 -14.57
C LEU A 7 26.25 0.39 -13.50
N ALA A 8 25.87 0.94 -12.35
CA ALA A 8 25.38 0.22 -11.17
C ALA A 8 23.92 0.58 -10.80
N LEU A 9 23.14 1.19 -11.70
CA LEU A 9 21.82 1.73 -11.34
C LEU A 9 20.86 1.83 -12.54
N SER A 10 20.43 0.70 -13.12
CA SER A 10 19.31 0.68 -14.08
C SER A 10 18.80 -0.73 -14.40
N ILE A 11 18.49 -1.57 -13.41
CA ILE A 11 17.61 -2.74 -13.61
C ILE A 11 16.40 -2.60 -12.69
N ALA A 12 15.78 -1.44 -12.82
CA ALA A 12 14.38 -1.18 -12.53
C ALA A 12 13.91 -0.30 -13.69
N ILE A 13 12.63 -0.37 -14.03
CA ILE A 13 11.97 0.39 -15.11
C ILE A 13 11.95 -0.36 -16.45
N SER A 14 10.89 -1.16 -16.65
CA SER A 14 10.08 -1.15 -17.88
C SER A 14 8.72 -1.84 -17.62
N PHE A 15 7.94 -1.34 -16.66
CA PHE A 15 6.48 -1.57 -16.63
C PHE A 15 5.68 -0.27 -16.44
N ALA A 16 6.34 0.88 -16.51
CA ALA A 16 5.67 2.16 -16.69
C ALA A 16 5.74 2.50 -18.18
N LEU A 17 4.76 2.07 -18.98
CA LEU A 17 4.43 2.64 -20.30
C LEU A 17 3.22 1.92 -20.91
N LEU A 18 2.07 1.98 -20.24
CA LEU A 18 0.77 1.69 -20.84
C LEU A 18 -0.16 2.85 -20.54
N GLY A 19 0.07 3.96 -21.25
CA GLY A 19 -0.91 5.04 -21.40
C GLY A 19 -2.08 4.68 -22.32
N ALA A 20 -2.21 3.39 -22.65
CA ALA A 20 -3.41 2.71 -23.09
C ALA A 20 -3.29 1.35 -22.40
N ASN A 21 -4.22 0.97 -21.52
CA ASN A 21 -4.20 -0.35 -20.89
C ASN A 21 -4.58 -1.41 -21.95
N PRO A 22 -3.67 -2.18 -22.57
CA PRO A 22 -4.04 -3.51 -22.99
C PRO A 22 -4.55 -4.19 -21.73
N VAL A 23 -5.76 -4.72 -21.82
CA VAL A 23 -6.34 -5.62 -20.82
C VAL A 23 -5.46 -6.89 -20.83
N PHE A 24 -4.28 -6.81 -20.21
CA PHE A 24 -3.66 -7.98 -19.63
C PHE A 24 -4.62 -8.39 -18.52
N ALA A 25 -5.16 -9.61 -18.61
CA ALA A 25 -6.11 -10.12 -17.62
C ALA A 25 -5.50 -9.90 -16.23
N ALA A 26 -6.09 -8.99 -15.45
CA ALA A 26 -5.60 -8.69 -14.12
C ALA A 26 -5.63 -9.99 -13.29
N THR A 27 -4.48 -10.36 -12.73
CA THR A 27 -4.39 -11.57 -11.91
C THR A 27 -5.23 -11.37 -10.67
N ARG A 28 -6.09 -12.35 -10.36
CA ARG A 28 -6.83 -12.36 -9.10
C ARG A 28 -5.84 -12.51 -7.95
N LEU A 29 -5.87 -11.55 -7.05
CA LEU A 29 -4.93 -11.44 -5.94
C LEU A 29 -5.56 -12.05 -4.68
N ASP A 30 -5.01 -13.17 -4.23
CA ASP A 30 -5.30 -13.71 -2.91
C ASP A 30 -4.35 -13.07 -1.89
N LEU A 31 -4.91 -12.23 -1.03
CA LEU A 31 -4.18 -11.54 0.04
C LEU A 31 -3.95 -12.44 1.26
N GLY A 32 -4.55 -13.64 1.30
CA GLY A 32 -4.57 -14.47 2.50
C GLY A 32 -5.27 -13.78 3.67
N VAL A 33 -6.29 -12.97 3.40
CA VAL A 33 -7.13 -12.30 4.41
C VAL A 33 -8.53 -12.88 4.34
N ASN A 34 -9.10 -13.24 5.48
CA ASN A 34 -10.49 -13.67 5.56
C ASN A 34 -11.40 -12.56 5.01
N THR A 35 -12.20 -12.86 4.00
CA THR A 35 -13.06 -11.88 3.29
C THR A 35 -14.50 -11.82 3.83
N GLY A 36 -14.80 -12.53 4.92
CA GLY A 36 -16.11 -12.55 5.56
C GLY A 36 -17.15 -13.36 4.80
N ASN A 37 -18.40 -13.30 5.26
CA ASN A 37 -19.53 -14.01 4.68
C ASN A 37 -20.30 -13.11 3.69
N VAL A 38 -19.62 -12.71 2.62
CA VAL A 38 -20.20 -11.85 1.58
C VAL A 38 -20.34 -12.60 0.26
N SER A 39 -21.29 -12.15 -0.57
CA SER A 39 -21.36 -12.61 -1.96
C SER A 39 -20.08 -12.22 -2.70
N PHE A 40 -19.62 -13.10 -3.59
CA PHE A 40 -18.39 -12.85 -4.35
C PHE A 40 -18.49 -11.53 -5.12
N SER A 41 -17.51 -10.67 -4.92
CA SER A 41 -17.33 -9.41 -5.63
C SER A 41 -15.87 -9.25 -5.99
N GLU A 42 -15.56 -8.69 -7.17
CA GLU A 42 -14.20 -8.39 -7.58
C GLU A 42 -14.10 -7.03 -8.26
N GLY A 43 -12.94 -6.40 -8.19
CA GLY A 43 -12.63 -5.18 -8.93
C GLY A 43 -11.15 -5.11 -9.30
N THR A 44 -10.86 -4.48 -10.44
CA THR A 44 -9.49 -4.28 -10.91
C THR A 44 -8.93 -2.96 -10.39
N PHE A 45 -7.76 -3.02 -9.73
CA PHE A 45 -7.11 -1.84 -9.16
C PHE A 45 -5.61 -1.84 -9.40
N ASN A 46 -5.04 -0.65 -9.53
CA ASN A 46 -3.60 -0.45 -9.59
C ASN A 46 -3.04 -0.26 -8.18
N LEU A 47 -2.24 -1.24 -7.75
CA LEU A 47 -1.53 -1.26 -6.48
C LEU A 47 -0.13 -0.66 -6.63
N SER A 48 0.39 -0.10 -5.54
CA SER A 48 1.70 0.57 -5.46
C SER A 48 2.40 0.23 -4.14
N GLN A 49 2.22 -1.00 -3.67
CA GLN A 49 2.66 -1.50 -2.37
C GLN A 49 4.15 -1.89 -2.43
N ASP A 50 5.00 -0.89 -2.68
CA ASP A 50 6.45 -1.03 -2.75
C ASP A 50 7.16 -0.47 -1.50
N GLU A 51 8.48 -0.67 -1.43
CA GLU A 51 9.31 -0.15 -0.36
C GLU A 51 9.29 1.38 -0.27
N ASN A 52 9.04 2.08 -1.37
CA ASN A 52 8.95 3.53 -1.38
C ASN A 52 7.66 4.02 -0.70
N LEU A 53 6.51 3.39 -0.98
CA LEU A 53 5.26 3.66 -0.27
C LEU A 53 5.42 3.39 1.23
N LYS A 54 5.98 2.23 1.60
CA LYS A 54 6.27 1.89 3.00
C LYS A 54 7.08 2.99 3.69
N ASN A 55 8.17 3.43 3.06
CA ASN A 55 9.04 4.46 3.62
C ASN A 55 8.33 5.81 3.74
N GLN A 56 7.48 6.18 2.78
CA GLN A 56 6.66 7.39 2.87
C GLN A 56 5.67 7.31 4.04
N VAL A 57 4.97 6.20 4.21
CA VAL A 57 4.03 6.00 5.33
C VAL A 57 4.73 6.13 6.67
N LEU A 58 5.86 5.43 6.86
CA LEU A 58 6.63 5.53 8.09
C LEU A 58 7.17 6.94 8.31
N ALA A 59 7.58 7.65 7.24
CA ALA A 59 8.04 9.03 7.34
C ALA A 59 6.92 9.99 7.78
N GLU A 60 5.70 9.85 7.27
CA GLU A 60 4.55 10.68 7.68
C GLU A 60 4.19 10.43 9.15
N ALA A 61 4.09 9.17 9.57
CA ALA A 61 3.83 8.82 10.96
C ALA A 61 4.93 9.36 11.90
N ARG A 62 6.20 9.21 11.51
CA ARG A 62 7.35 9.75 12.26
C ARG A 62 7.31 11.26 12.36
N ALA A 63 6.96 11.96 11.28
CA ALA A 63 6.87 13.42 11.27
C ALA A 63 5.80 13.92 12.25
N ILE A 64 4.62 13.29 12.27
CA ILE A 64 3.54 13.62 13.22
C ILE A 64 3.99 13.36 14.66
N ARG A 65 4.48 12.14 14.96
CA ARG A 65 4.95 11.76 16.30
C ARG A 65 6.06 12.69 16.78
N SER A 66 7.02 13.02 15.92
CA SER A 66 8.15 13.89 16.21
C SER A 66 7.70 15.31 16.56
N ARG A 67 6.81 15.88 15.75
CA ARG A 67 6.27 17.22 15.97
C ARG A 67 5.50 17.30 17.29
N LEU A 68 4.59 16.37 17.54
CA LEU A 68 3.72 16.42 18.72
C LEU A 68 4.44 16.04 20.00
N TRP A 69 5.53 15.25 19.91
CA TRP A 69 6.48 15.07 21.00
C TRP A 69 7.15 16.40 21.40
N ASP A 70 7.63 17.18 20.42
CA ASP A 70 8.32 18.46 20.69
C ASP A 70 7.37 19.51 21.27
N GLU A 71 6.14 19.56 20.76
CA GLU A 71 5.08 20.41 21.32
C GLU A 71 4.64 19.95 22.73
N ASN A 72 4.93 18.69 23.08
CA ASN A 72 4.56 18.01 24.32
C ASN A 72 3.09 18.27 24.71
N ILE A 73 2.19 18.02 23.76
CA ILE A 73 0.75 18.28 23.93
C ILE A 73 0.16 17.47 25.10
N LEU A 74 -0.98 17.93 25.63
CA LEU A 74 -1.80 17.08 26.48
C LEU A 74 -2.24 15.84 25.69
N TYR A 75 -2.08 14.67 26.30
CA TYR A 75 -2.40 13.38 25.71
C TYR A 75 -2.59 12.38 26.85
N THR A 76 -3.62 11.54 26.76
CA THR A 76 -3.85 10.45 27.71
C THR A 76 -4.42 9.24 26.99
N LEU A 77 -4.20 8.06 27.55
CA LEU A 77 -4.84 6.80 27.14
C LEU A 77 -6.16 6.56 27.92
N ASP A 78 -6.49 7.39 28.91
CA ASP A 78 -7.80 7.36 29.57
C ASP A 78 -8.88 7.91 28.62
N GLU A 79 -9.81 7.04 28.24
CA GLU A 79 -10.88 7.35 27.29
C GLU A 79 -11.90 8.38 27.82
N ASN A 80 -11.95 8.62 29.13
CA ASN A 80 -12.97 9.45 29.75
C ASN A 80 -12.48 10.85 30.12
N SER A 81 -11.22 10.98 30.55
CA SER A 81 -10.68 12.26 31.01
C SER A 81 -9.16 12.32 31.05
N ASN A 82 -8.60 13.50 30.86
CA ASN A 82 -7.20 13.78 31.21
C ASN A 82 -7.12 14.58 32.54
N SER A 83 -7.67 14.02 33.61
CA SER A 83 -7.74 14.69 34.93
C SER A 83 -6.36 14.99 35.53
N LYS A 84 -5.37 14.15 35.22
CA LYS A 84 -3.97 14.30 35.65
C LYS A 84 -3.17 15.29 34.78
N SER A 85 -3.76 15.83 33.71
CA SER A 85 -3.08 16.70 32.75
C SER A 85 -1.81 16.07 32.17
N GLU A 86 -1.85 14.77 31.90
CA GLU A 86 -0.78 14.01 31.27
C GLU A 86 -0.43 14.60 29.92
N ARG A 87 0.87 14.56 29.61
CA ARG A 87 1.42 15.01 28.34
C ARG A 87 2.00 13.84 27.57
N LEU A 88 2.10 14.00 26.25
CA LEU A 88 2.55 12.94 25.36
C LEU A 88 3.90 12.35 25.79
N GLN A 89 4.87 13.17 26.20
CA GLN A 89 6.17 12.65 26.65
C GLN A 89 6.06 11.75 27.89
N ASP A 90 5.15 12.06 28.82
CA ASP A 90 4.96 11.28 30.05
C ASP A 90 4.31 9.94 29.73
N VAL A 91 3.25 9.96 28.93
CA VAL A 91 2.54 8.74 28.48
C VAL A 91 3.46 7.81 27.69
N VAL A 92 4.26 8.37 26.79
CA VAL A 92 5.21 7.60 25.98
C VAL A 92 6.34 7.01 26.83
N LYS A 93 6.89 7.75 27.80
CA LYS A 93 7.90 7.22 28.74
C LYS A 93 7.33 6.11 29.62
N ALA A 94 6.09 6.28 30.10
CA ALA A 94 5.39 5.25 30.86
C ALA A 94 5.19 3.95 30.04
N ASN A 95 5.12 4.08 28.71
CA ASN A 95 5.04 2.98 27.75
C ASN A 95 6.41 2.44 27.28
N GLY A 96 7.46 2.70 28.04
CA GLY A 96 8.77 2.05 27.88
C GLY A 96 9.70 2.70 26.86
N TYR A 97 9.35 3.85 26.29
CA TYR A 97 10.25 4.58 25.39
C TYR A 97 11.16 5.54 26.16
N ALA A 98 12.48 5.31 26.08
CA ALA A 98 13.46 6.12 26.81
C ALA A 98 13.56 7.58 26.30
N ASN A 99 13.29 7.83 25.02
CA ASN A 99 13.47 9.13 24.39
C ASN A 99 12.62 9.27 23.10
N LYS A 100 12.66 10.48 22.52
CA LYS A 100 11.97 10.83 21.28
C LYS A 100 12.28 9.88 20.14
N GLU A 101 13.56 9.59 19.92
CA GLU A 101 14.01 8.79 18.79
C GLU A 101 13.45 7.37 18.87
N ALA A 102 13.45 6.76 20.05
CA ALA A 102 12.87 5.45 20.29
C ALA A 102 11.36 5.43 20.01
N TYR A 103 10.62 6.44 20.45
CA TYR A 103 9.17 6.55 20.24
C TYR A 103 8.79 6.78 18.78
N VAL A 104 9.44 7.76 18.14
CA VAL A 104 9.20 8.13 16.75
C VAL A 104 9.49 6.95 15.82
N ASN A 105 10.59 6.22 16.05
CA ASN A 105 10.96 5.05 15.27
C ASN A 105 10.32 3.74 15.76
N GLY A 106 9.56 3.78 16.85
CA GLY A 106 8.96 2.61 17.49
C GLY A 106 7.79 1.99 16.73
N LEU A 107 7.19 2.72 15.78
CA LEU A 107 6.18 2.19 14.87
C LEU A 107 6.87 1.58 13.65
N THR A 108 6.66 0.28 13.45
CA THR A 108 7.30 -0.51 12.39
C THR A 108 6.29 -0.98 11.35
N TRP A 109 6.74 -1.31 10.15
CA TRP A 109 5.84 -1.86 9.12
C TRP A 109 5.43 -3.29 9.45
N SER A 110 4.24 -3.68 9.03
CA SER A 110 3.82 -5.08 8.99
C SER A 110 3.21 -5.43 7.64
N ASN A 111 3.79 -6.45 7.00
CA ASN A 111 3.29 -7.03 5.75
C ASN A 111 1.87 -7.59 5.87
N ASP A 112 1.56 -8.20 7.02
CA ASP A 112 0.24 -8.79 7.27
C ASP A 112 -0.82 -7.70 7.47
N LEU A 113 -0.50 -6.64 8.23
CA LEU A 113 -1.38 -5.48 8.34
C LEU A 113 -1.53 -4.73 7.01
N GLU A 114 -0.50 -4.71 6.16
CA GLU A 114 -0.57 -4.15 4.81
C GLU A 114 -1.57 -4.92 3.94
N LYS A 115 -1.53 -6.26 3.96
CA LYS A 115 -2.52 -7.08 3.25
C LYS A 115 -3.94 -6.85 3.77
N ILE A 116 -4.12 -6.75 5.09
CA ILE A 116 -5.42 -6.37 5.69
C ILE A 116 -5.84 -4.99 5.19
N ALA A 117 -4.93 -4.01 5.14
CA ALA A 117 -5.23 -2.66 4.66
C ALA A 117 -5.69 -2.66 3.19
N ILE A 118 -5.06 -3.46 2.31
CA ILE A 118 -5.49 -3.61 0.91
C ILE A 118 -6.90 -4.20 0.84
N GLN A 119 -7.15 -5.29 1.58
CA GLN A 119 -8.46 -5.93 1.61
C GLN A 119 -9.53 -4.94 2.11
N ARG A 120 -9.24 -4.23 3.19
CA ARG A 120 -10.15 -3.24 3.77
C ARG A 120 -10.39 -2.08 2.83
N ALA A 121 -9.38 -1.59 2.13
CA ALA A 121 -9.54 -0.54 1.12
C ALA A 121 -10.45 -0.96 -0.03
N TYR A 122 -10.38 -2.23 -0.47
CA TYR A 122 -11.34 -2.77 -1.44
C TYR A 122 -12.75 -2.85 -0.86
N GLU A 123 -12.91 -3.34 0.37
CA GLU A 123 -14.21 -3.43 1.04
C GLU A 123 -14.90 -2.04 1.17
N GLN A 124 -14.13 -0.95 1.36
CA GLN A 124 -14.68 0.42 1.35
C GLN A 124 -15.35 0.80 0.01
N THR A 125 -14.95 0.17 -1.10
CA THR A 125 -15.61 0.40 -2.40
C THR A 125 -17.01 -0.20 -2.45
N LEU A 126 -17.30 -1.18 -1.58
CA LEU A 126 -18.60 -1.85 -1.48
C LEU A 126 -19.49 -1.18 -0.43
N THR A 127 -18.91 -0.79 0.71
CA THR A 127 -19.66 -0.27 1.87
C THR A 127 -19.72 1.26 1.93
N GLY A 128 -18.85 1.95 1.20
CA GLY A 128 -18.46 3.31 1.55
C GLY A 128 -17.59 3.33 2.82
N LEU A 129 -17.31 4.54 3.33
CA LEU A 129 -16.43 4.74 4.49
C LEU A 129 -17.05 4.15 5.77
N SER A 130 -16.63 2.94 6.16
CA SER A 130 -17.20 2.18 7.26
C SER A 130 -16.15 1.26 7.91
N HIS A 131 -16.13 1.28 9.25
CA HIS A 131 -15.38 0.31 10.07
C HIS A 131 -16.05 -1.07 10.14
N GLN A 132 -17.25 -1.21 9.56
CA GLN A 132 -17.88 -2.50 9.35
C GLN A 132 -17.41 -3.10 8.02
N ARG A 133 -17.41 -4.42 7.96
CA ARG A 133 -17.18 -5.22 6.77
C ARG A 133 -18.45 -5.31 5.93
N PRO A 134 -18.38 -5.75 4.66
CA PRO A 134 -19.58 -5.77 3.82
C PRO A 134 -20.65 -6.78 4.27
N ASP A 135 -20.32 -7.75 5.12
CA ASP A 135 -21.28 -8.64 5.79
C ASP A 135 -21.82 -8.06 7.11
N GLY A 136 -21.42 -6.84 7.47
CA GLY A 136 -21.80 -6.16 8.71
C GLY A 136 -20.93 -6.52 9.92
N SER A 137 -19.96 -7.43 9.80
CA SER A 137 -19.07 -7.74 10.92
C SER A 137 -18.08 -6.60 11.19
N SER A 138 -17.43 -6.63 12.35
CA SER A 138 -16.40 -5.64 12.71
C SER A 138 -15.14 -5.78 11.86
N MET A 139 -14.43 -4.69 11.58
CA MET A 139 -13.07 -4.73 11.00
C MET A 139 -12.11 -5.65 11.79
N SER A 140 -12.33 -5.83 13.09
CA SER A 140 -11.48 -6.68 13.95
C SER A 140 -11.56 -8.17 13.60
N THR A 141 -12.59 -8.57 12.82
CA THR A 141 -12.69 -9.93 12.30
C THR A 141 -11.88 -10.16 11.02
N SER A 142 -11.28 -9.11 10.44
CA SER A 142 -10.38 -9.24 9.28
C SER A 142 -9.06 -9.87 9.71
N ALA A 143 -8.96 -11.19 9.67
CA ALA A 143 -7.76 -11.91 10.03
C ALA A 143 -6.95 -12.32 8.80
N THR A 144 -5.62 -12.27 8.86
CA THR A 144 -4.80 -13.02 7.90
C THR A 144 -4.92 -14.52 8.16
N ILE A 145 -4.55 -15.35 7.18
CA ILE A 145 -4.44 -16.81 7.31
C ILE A 145 -3.51 -17.25 8.45
N ASN A 146 -2.58 -16.38 8.86
CA ASN A 146 -1.66 -16.61 9.98
C ASN A 146 -2.24 -16.18 11.33
N GLY A 147 -3.52 -15.77 11.38
CA GLY A 147 -4.20 -15.36 12.60
C GLY A 147 -3.83 -13.97 13.09
N ILE A 148 -3.29 -13.09 12.24
CA ILE A 148 -3.05 -11.69 12.58
C ILE A 148 -4.35 -10.90 12.40
N HIS A 149 -4.75 -10.17 13.44
CA HIS A 149 -5.93 -9.31 13.47
C HIS A 149 -5.51 -7.83 13.52
N PRO A 150 -6.40 -6.89 13.18
CA PRO A 150 -6.13 -5.48 13.36
C PRO A 150 -6.53 -5.04 14.78
N GLY A 151 -5.62 -4.36 15.49
CA GLY A 151 -5.91 -3.71 16.76
C GLY A 151 -6.63 -2.37 16.61
N ALA A 152 -6.35 -1.63 15.53
CA ALA A 152 -7.06 -0.40 15.18
C ALA A 152 -7.08 -0.17 13.65
N GLU A 153 -8.05 0.62 13.18
CA GLU A 153 -8.20 1.04 11.78
C GLU A 153 -8.44 2.53 11.70
N ILE A 154 -7.76 3.15 10.74
CA ILE A 154 -7.93 4.55 10.38
C ILE A 154 -8.35 4.57 8.90
N LEU A 155 -9.44 5.29 8.61
CA LEU A 155 -9.99 5.39 7.26
C LEU A 155 -9.96 6.83 6.75
N ALA A 156 -9.69 7.00 5.46
CA ALA A 156 -9.85 8.25 4.74
C ALA A 156 -10.53 8.02 3.39
N SER A 157 -11.38 8.96 3.00
CA SER A 157 -11.92 9.05 1.64
C SER A 157 -11.68 10.45 1.07
N SER A 158 -11.36 10.54 -0.21
CA SER A 158 -11.20 11.81 -0.93
C SER A 158 -11.64 11.69 -2.38
N THR A 159 -12.06 12.79 -3.00
CA THR A 159 -12.25 12.86 -4.46
C THR A 159 -10.91 12.96 -5.19
N ASP A 160 -9.87 13.45 -4.51
CA ASP A 160 -8.49 13.44 -5.00
C ASP A 160 -7.85 12.09 -4.74
N SER A 161 -6.77 11.78 -5.48
CA SER A 161 -6.02 10.55 -5.26
C SER A 161 -5.47 10.46 -3.84
N GLN A 162 -5.68 9.32 -3.19
CA GLN A 162 -5.09 8.98 -1.91
C GLN A 162 -3.64 8.53 -2.08
N ASN A 163 -2.83 8.99 -1.15
CA ASN A 163 -1.42 8.66 -0.97
C ASN A 163 -1.07 8.94 0.51
N PRO A 164 0.11 8.51 1.02
CA PRO A 164 0.45 8.68 2.43
C PRO A 164 0.30 10.12 2.92
N LYS A 165 0.85 11.10 2.20
CA LYS A 165 0.76 12.52 2.58
C LYS A 165 -0.69 13.00 2.71
N LYS A 166 -1.55 12.65 1.76
CA LYS A 166 -2.97 13.05 1.79
C LYS A 166 -3.70 12.38 2.96
N SER A 167 -3.57 11.06 3.11
CA SER A 167 -4.28 10.32 4.15
C SER A 167 -3.83 10.77 5.55
N PHE A 168 -2.52 10.83 5.81
CA PHE A 168 -1.99 11.29 7.09
C PHE A 168 -2.29 12.78 7.35
N GLY A 169 -2.35 13.61 6.31
CA GLY A 169 -2.86 14.97 6.42
C GLY A 169 -4.29 15.02 6.94
N GLN A 170 -5.20 14.26 6.33
CA GLN A 170 -6.62 14.16 6.75
C GLN A 170 -6.78 13.63 8.18
N TRP A 171 -5.91 12.72 8.60
CA TRP A 171 -5.93 12.11 9.94
C TRP A 171 -5.31 12.98 11.03
N SER A 172 -4.66 14.10 10.69
CA SER A 172 -3.90 14.90 11.66
C SER A 172 -4.20 16.40 11.56
N PHE A 173 -3.64 17.06 10.55
CA PHE A 173 -3.52 18.52 10.51
C PHE A 173 -4.41 19.19 9.46
N GLU A 174 -4.98 18.44 8.51
CA GLU A 174 -5.87 18.99 7.49
C GLU A 174 -7.25 19.32 8.09
N PRO A 175 -7.73 20.57 7.95
CA PRO A 175 -9.08 20.93 8.36
C PRO A 175 -10.15 20.21 7.54
N SER A 176 -11.24 19.80 8.20
CA SER A 176 -12.38 19.18 7.53
C SER A 176 -13.65 20.01 7.71
N LYS A 177 -14.41 20.21 6.62
CA LYS A 177 -15.74 20.83 6.67
C LYS A 177 -16.70 20.06 7.60
N ARG A 178 -16.54 18.72 7.70
CA ARG A 178 -17.33 17.89 8.60
C ARG A 178 -17.05 18.17 10.08
N LYS A 179 -15.88 18.74 10.38
CA LYS A 179 -15.39 19.04 11.73
C LYS A 179 -15.33 20.56 11.97
N ASN A 180 -16.29 21.30 11.42
CA ASN A 180 -16.37 22.77 11.52
C ASN A 180 -15.06 23.49 11.11
N ASN A 181 -14.43 23.03 10.03
CA ASN A 181 -13.13 23.51 9.55
C ASN A 181 -11.99 23.42 10.57
N LYS A 182 -12.05 22.43 11.47
CA LYS A 182 -10.95 22.07 12.37
C LYS A 182 -10.26 20.79 11.91
N SER A 183 -8.99 20.67 12.26
CA SER A 183 -8.22 19.43 12.12
C SER A 183 -8.29 18.59 13.40
N GLU A 184 -7.93 17.31 13.31
CA GLU A 184 -7.90 16.43 14.49
C GLU A 184 -6.91 16.91 15.54
N TYR A 185 -5.80 17.54 15.13
CA TYR A 185 -4.87 18.19 16.03
C TYR A 185 -5.53 19.29 16.87
N GLN A 186 -6.35 20.15 16.25
CA GLN A 186 -7.07 21.20 16.98
C GLN A 186 -8.09 20.58 17.94
N LEU A 187 -8.81 19.56 17.48
CA LEU A 187 -9.85 18.89 18.26
C LEU A 187 -9.27 18.06 19.43
N LEU A 188 -8.08 17.48 19.26
CA LEU A 188 -7.35 16.81 20.33
C LEU A 188 -6.92 17.81 21.42
N LYS A 189 -6.48 19.01 21.03
CA LYS A 189 -6.14 20.08 21.99
C LYS A 189 -7.37 20.58 22.74
N GLU A 190 -8.50 20.76 22.06
CA GLU A 190 -9.76 21.14 22.67
C GLU A 190 -10.27 20.07 23.65
N ALA A 191 -10.08 18.79 23.29
CA ALA A 191 -10.38 17.64 24.14
C ALA A 191 -9.34 17.40 25.26
N LYS A 192 -8.35 18.28 25.42
CA LYS A 192 -7.27 18.15 26.42
C LYS A 192 -6.53 16.80 26.33
N GLY A 193 -6.38 16.26 25.12
CA GLY A 193 -5.66 15.01 24.86
C GLY A 193 -6.49 13.74 24.97
N VAL A 194 -7.80 13.83 25.23
CA VAL A 194 -8.71 12.67 25.31
C VAL A 194 -9.19 12.27 23.91
N ALA A 195 -9.17 10.97 23.63
CA ALA A 195 -9.68 10.40 22.38
C ALA A 195 -11.18 10.63 22.22
N ASN A 196 -11.64 10.94 21.01
CA ASN A 196 -13.06 10.93 20.66
C ASN A 196 -13.25 10.71 19.15
N ALA A 197 -14.50 10.64 18.70
CA ALA A 197 -14.86 10.40 17.30
C ALA A 197 -14.27 11.43 16.31
N ASP A 198 -13.89 12.62 16.79
CA ASP A 198 -13.37 13.71 15.95
C ASP A 198 -11.84 13.84 15.98
N ASN A 199 -11.14 13.13 16.86
CA ASN A 199 -9.66 13.15 16.94
C ASN A 199 -9.01 11.75 17.02
N GLY A 200 -9.81 10.70 16.92
CA GLY A 200 -9.37 9.32 17.12
C GLY A 200 -8.28 8.87 16.16
N HIS A 201 -8.24 9.37 14.92
CA HIS A 201 -7.19 8.98 13.98
C HIS A 201 -5.83 9.52 14.42
N LEU A 202 -5.76 10.80 14.78
CA LEU A 202 -4.51 11.35 15.32
C LEU A 202 -4.12 10.67 16.64
N HIS A 203 -5.10 10.36 17.49
CA HIS A 203 -4.86 9.69 18.75
C HIS A 203 -4.21 8.31 18.56
N ILE A 204 -4.74 7.49 17.63
CA ILE A 204 -4.16 6.19 17.23
C ILE A 204 -2.74 6.35 16.69
N ILE A 205 -2.47 7.36 15.85
CA ILE A 205 -1.11 7.60 15.32
C ILE A 205 -0.12 7.89 16.46
N LEU A 206 -0.56 8.56 17.53
CA LEU A 206 0.28 8.92 18.69
C LEU A 206 0.35 7.84 19.76
N ASP A 207 -0.50 6.83 19.70
CA ASP A 207 -0.57 5.79 20.70
C ASP A 207 0.78 5.02 20.78
N PRO A 208 1.48 5.09 21.93
CA PRO A 208 2.72 4.36 22.10
C PRO A 208 2.49 2.85 22.26
N GLU A 209 1.29 2.36 22.57
CA GLU A 209 0.99 0.94 22.69
C GLU A 209 0.95 0.24 21.33
N LEU A 210 0.58 0.96 20.26
CA LEU A 210 0.60 0.47 18.88
C LEU A 210 2.02 0.48 18.29
N LYS A 211 2.51 -0.71 17.92
CA LYS A 211 3.91 -0.94 17.49
C LYS A 211 4.04 -1.24 16.00
N HIS A 212 2.96 -1.59 15.34
CA HIS A 212 2.96 -1.99 13.94
C HIS A 212 1.91 -1.22 13.12
N ILE A 213 2.23 -0.95 11.86
CA ILE A 213 1.31 -0.36 10.88
C ILE A 213 1.42 -1.07 9.53
N GLY A 214 0.28 -1.27 8.88
CA GLY A 214 0.16 -1.51 7.45
C GLY A 214 -0.72 -0.44 6.81
N PHE A 215 -0.48 -0.13 5.54
CA PHE A 215 -1.24 0.91 4.85
C PHE A 215 -1.51 0.56 3.39
N ALA A 216 -2.69 0.94 2.90
CA ALA A 216 -3.02 0.90 1.48
C ALA A 216 -3.74 2.18 1.06
N ALA A 217 -3.43 2.64 -0.15
CA ALA A 217 -4.22 3.65 -0.85
C ALA A 217 -4.82 3.00 -2.10
N LEU A 218 -6.15 2.98 -2.20
CA LEU A 218 -6.87 2.46 -3.34
C LEU A 218 -7.50 3.62 -4.10
N ASN A 219 -6.88 3.96 -5.23
CA ASN A 219 -7.38 4.98 -6.14
C ASN A 219 -8.30 4.33 -7.17
N THR A 220 -9.53 4.81 -7.23
CA THR A 220 -10.60 4.22 -8.04
C THR A 220 -10.96 5.15 -9.20
N ASN A 221 -11.60 4.61 -10.23
CA ASN A 221 -12.22 5.43 -11.29
C ASN A 221 -13.60 5.97 -10.87
N ALA A 222 -14.05 5.68 -9.65
CA ALA A 222 -15.28 6.21 -9.08
C ALA A 222 -15.03 7.54 -8.39
N LYS A 223 -16.08 8.12 -7.80
CA LYS A 223 -16.00 9.42 -7.10
C LYS A 223 -15.02 9.43 -5.93
N TRP A 224 -14.78 8.30 -5.29
CA TRP A 224 -14.05 8.23 -4.02
C TRP A 224 -12.80 7.35 -4.12
N ASN A 225 -11.70 7.86 -3.59
CA ASN A 225 -10.44 7.16 -3.36
C ASN A 225 -10.26 6.93 -1.86
N TYR A 226 -9.68 5.80 -1.48
CA TYR A 226 -9.61 5.35 -0.09
C TYR A 226 -8.17 5.22 0.39
N GLY A 227 -7.90 5.73 1.59
CA GLY A 227 -6.65 5.50 2.33
C GLY A 227 -6.98 4.75 3.61
N VAL A 228 -6.28 3.66 3.88
CA VAL A 228 -6.55 2.78 5.02
C VAL A 228 -5.25 2.50 5.76
N GLY A 229 -5.22 2.83 7.04
CA GLY A 229 -4.14 2.46 7.96
C GLY A 229 -4.64 1.42 8.96
N ILE A 230 -3.89 0.34 9.13
CA ILE A 230 -4.19 -0.75 10.05
C ILE A 230 -3.05 -0.83 11.06
N PHE A 231 -3.38 -0.85 12.35
CA PHE A 231 -2.39 -0.84 13.43
C PHE A 231 -2.58 -2.04 14.36
N ASP A 232 -1.50 -2.43 15.03
CA ASP A 232 -1.54 -3.47 16.06
C ASP A 232 -0.51 -3.21 17.17
N PHE A 233 -0.79 -3.75 18.36
CA PHE A 233 0.03 -3.66 19.57
C PHE A 233 1.29 -4.52 19.50
N ALA A 234 1.19 -5.76 19.02
CA ALA A 234 2.35 -6.66 18.97
C ALA A 234 2.10 -7.83 18.02
N ILE A 235 3.01 -8.03 17.07
CA ILE A 235 2.95 -9.14 16.13
C ILE A 235 4.20 -10.02 16.28
N SER A 236 4.01 -11.25 16.77
CA SER A 236 5.09 -12.24 16.84
C SER A 236 5.52 -12.64 15.43
N GLY A 237 6.84 -12.65 15.17
CA GLY A 237 7.37 -12.99 13.84
C GLY A 237 7.07 -11.94 12.75
N ASN A 238 6.79 -10.68 13.13
CA ASN A 238 6.43 -9.63 12.19
C ASN A 238 7.39 -9.51 11.00
N ASN A 239 6.84 -9.61 9.79
CA ASN A 239 7.57 -9.33 8.55
C ASN A 239 7.45 -7.83 8.21
N GLN A 240 8.57 -7.11 8.24
CA GLN A 240 8.63 -5.67 7.93
C GLN A 240 8.85 -5.36 6.44
N ALA A 241 8.93 -6.36 5.56
CA ALA A 241 8.99 -6.15 4.12
C ALA A 241 7.64 -5.66 3.58
N SER A 242 7.67 -4.80 2.56
CA SER A 242 6.47 -4.51 1.77
C SER A 242 5.94 -5.77 1.07
N ALA A 243 4.66 -5.79 0.76
CA ALA A 243 4.03 -6.86 -0.01
C ALA A 243 4.58 -6.93 -1.45
N ASN A 244 5.22 -5.85 -1.92
CA ASN A 244 5.77 -5.70 -3.26
C ASN A 244 4.72 -5.96 -4.35
N LEU A 245 3.48 -5.52 -4.10
CA LEU A 245 2.34 -5.63 -5.01
C LEU A 245 2.23 -4.33 -5.81
N VAL A 246 2.85 -4.33 -7.00
CA VAL A 246 2.87 -3.17 -7.89
C VAL A 246 2.28 -3.55 -9.25
N GLY A 247 1.25 -2.83 -9.69
CA GLY A 247 0.56 -3.07 -10.95
C GLY A 247 -0.93 -3.35 -10.79
N SER A 248 -1.54 -3.87 -11.85
CA SER A 248 -2.99 -4.10 -11.93
C SER A 248 -3.37 -5.48 -11.38
N PHE A 249 -4.26 -5.51 -10.39
CA PHE A 249 -4.74 -6.73 -9.73
C PHE A 249 -6.25 -6.75 -9.60
N ASN A 250 -6.85 -7.94 -9.69
CA ASN A 250 -8.24 -8.16 -9.32
C ASN A 250 -8.31 -8.50 -7.84
N ILE A 251 -8.77 -7.56 -7.03
CA ILE A 251 -9.01 -7.75 -5.60
C ILE A 251 -10.46 -8.20 -5.44
N TYR A 252 -10.72 -9.12 -4.51
CA TYR A 252 -12.04 -9.69 -4.30
C TYR A 252 -12.44 -9.76 -2.83
N ALA A 253 -13.74 -9.95 -2.61
CA ALA A 253 -14.33 -10.31 -1.33
C ALA A 253 -15.31 -11.46 -1.53
N GLY A 254 -15.55 -12.25 -0.48
CA GLY A 254 -16.41 -13.43 -0.52
C GLY A 254 -15.69 -14.72 -0.92
N ASP A 255 -16.45 -15.81 -1.04
CA ASP A 255 -15.94 -17.14 -1.33
C ASP A 255 -15.40 -17.26 -2.76
N ILE A 256 -14.09 -17.51 -2.87
CA ILE A 256 -13.39 -17.71 -4.14
C ILE A 256 -13.94 -18.89 -4.94
N LYS A 257 -14.54 -19.90 -4.29
CA LYS A 257 -15.19 -21.02 -4.98
C LYS A 257 -16.44 -20.59 -5.74
N SER A 258 -17.05 -19.49 -5.31
CA SER A 258 -18.18 -18.84 -5.98
C SER A 258 -17.74 -17.86 -7.05
N ALA A 259 -16.42 -17.62 -7.20
CA ALA A 259 -15.91 -16.74 -8.23
C ALA A 259 -16.26 -17.28 -9.61
N PRO A 260 -16.63 -16.41 -10.58
CA PRO A 260 -16.69 -16.80 -11.97
C PRO A 260 -15.36 -17.48 -12.33
N LYS A 261 -15.43 -18.66 -12.93
CA LYS A 261 -14.25 -19.29 -13.51
C LYS A 261 -13.61 -18.25 -14.39
N ILE A 262 -12.32 -17.97 -14.14
CA ILE A 262 -11.50 -17.30 -15.15
C ILE A 262 -11.40 -18.33 -16.26
N GLU A 263 -12.39 -18.35 -17.15
CA GLU A 263 -12.24 -19.08 -18.38
C GLU A 263 -11.02 -18.44 -19.02
N ASN A 264 -9.95 -19.22 -19.15
CA ASN A 264 -9.06 -19.08 -20.29
C ASN A 264 -9.93 -19.36 -21.52
N LYS A 265 -10.87 -18.46 -21.83
CA LYS A 265 -11.24 -18.27 -23.21
C LYS A 265 -9.90 -17.97 -23.84
N THR A 266 -9.40 -18.91 -24.63
CA THR A 266 -8.86 -18.54 -25.93
C THR A 266 -9.87 -17.58 -26.50
N VAL A 267 -9.71 -16.30 -26.18
CA VAL A 267 -10.48 -15.22 -26.75
C VAL A 267 -10.14 -15.37 -28.22
N ALA A 268 -11.07 -15.94 -28.99
CA ALA A 268 -11.07 -15.75 -30.44
C ALA A 268 -10.79 -14.26 -30.60
N PRO A 269 -9.67 -13.88 -31.25
CA PRO A 269 -9.06 -12.57 -31.09
C PRO A 269 -10.17 -11.55 -31.18
N ALA A 270 -10.40 -10.83 -30.07
CA ALA A 270 -11.25 -9.66 -30.11
C ALA A 270 -10.79 -8.89 -31.34
N LYS A 271 -11.72 -8.53 -32.24
CA LYS A 271 -11.42 -7.59 -33.30
C LYS A 271 -10.88 -6.36 -32.59
N THR A 272 -9.56 -6.26 -32.54
CA THR A 272 -8.84 -5.16 -31.95
C THR A 272 -9.29 -3.96 -32.75
N THR A 273 -10.06 -3.08 -32.12
CA THR A 273 -10.05 -1.68 -32.51
C THR A 273 -8.58 -1.29 -32.64
N GLU A 274 -8.21 -0.83 -33.82
CA GLU A 274 -6.82 -0.56 -34.21
C GLU A 274 -6.09 0.23 -33.11
N LEU A 275 -4.90 -0.22 -32.73
CA LEU A 275 -3.99 0.54 -31.87
C LEU A 275 -3.68 1.86 -32.57
N THR A 276 -3.77 2.97 -31.84
CA THR A 276 -3.36 4.26 -32.37
C THR A 276 -1.86 4.25 -32.69
N ALA A 277 -1.43 5.01 -33.71
CA ALA A 277 -0.01 5.11 -34.08
C ALA A 277 0.90 5.49 -32.89
N ALA A 278 0.40 6.34 -31.98
CA ALA A 278 1.10 6.70 -30.74
C ALA A 278 1.26 5.52 -29.77
N SER A 279 0.30 4.59 -29.74
CA SER A 279 0.37 3.37 -28.91
C SER A 279 1.31 2.33 -29.52
N VAL A 280 1.32 2.19 -30.85
CA VAL A 280 2.27 1.35 -31.58
C VAL A 280 3.70 1.84 -31.35
N GLU A 281 3.96 3.15 -31.45
CA GLU A 281 5.31 3.70 -31.25
C GLU A 281 5.82 3.56 -29.80
N LYS A 282 4.93 3.76 -28.81
CA LYS A 282 5.25 3.48 -27.40
C LYS A 282 5.56 2.01 -27.16
N LEU A 283 4.84 1.10 -27.81
CA LEU A 283 5.08 -0.34 -27.71
C LEU A 283 6.42 -0.72 -28.35
N ARG A 284 6.76 -0.18 -29.54
CA ARG A 284 8.08 -0.36 -30.19
C ARG A 284 9.22 0.13 -29.30
N THR A 285 9.05 1.32 -28.70
CA THR A 285 10.03 1.89 -27.76
C THR A 285 10.21 1.00 -26.53
N SER A 286 9.13 0.48 -25.98
CA SER A 286 9.17 -0.38 -24.78
C SER A 286 9.82 -1.74 -25.05
N VAL A 287 9.54 -2.36 -26.20
CA VAL A 287 10.23 -3.58 -26.66
C VAL A 287 11.72 -3.34 -26.83
N SER A 288 12.11 -2.22 -27.45
CA SER A 288 13.52 -1.85 -27.63
C SER A 288 14.24 -1.64 -26.28
N ASN A 289 13.58 -0.99 -25.31
CA ASN A 289 14.12 -0.81 -23.96
C ASN A 289 14.31 -2.15 -23.24
N ALA A 290 13.31 -3.03 -23.28
CA ALA A 290 13.36 -4.33 -22.63
C ALA A 290 14.49 -5.21 -23.20
N LYS A 291 14.67 -5.23 -24.53
CA LYS A 291 15.79 -5.93 -25.19
C LYS A 291 17.16 -5.40 -24.74
N ARG A 292 17.32 -4.07 -24.61
CA ARG A 292 18.55 -3.47 -24.09
C ARG A 292 18.83 -3.85 -22.65
N THR A 293 17.79 -3.95 -21.82
CA THR A 293 17.91 -4.38 -20.42
C THR A 293 18.33 -5.85 -20.32
N ILE A 294 17.76 -6.74 -21.14
CA ILE A 294 18.19 -8.15 -21.21
C ILE A 294 19.68 -8.23 -21.61
N ALA A 295 20.08 -7.54 -22.67
CA ALA A 295 21.47 -7.52 -23.12
C ALA A 295 22.43 -6.97 -22.03
N GLY A 296 21.99 -5.99 -21.25
CA GLY A 296 22.73 -5.47 -20.11
C GLY A 296 22.87 -6.50 -18.98
N ALA A 297 21.80 -7.23 -18.66
CA ALA A 297 21.82 -8.30 -17.66
C ALA A 297 22.74 -9.46 -18.08
N GLU A 298 22.68 -9.88 -19.34
CA GLU A 298 23.56 -10.91 -19.91
C GLU A 298 25.03 -10.48 -19.88
N LEU A 299 25.33 -9.23 -20.25
CA LEU A 299 26.68 -8.67 -20.18
C LEU A 299 27.19 -8.62 -18.73
N LEU A 300 26.33 -8.27 -17.79
CA LEU A 300 26.68 -8.20 -16.37
C LEU A 300 26.95 -9.60 -15.79
N MET A 301 26.15 -10.60 -16.14
CA MET A 301 26.43 -12.00 -15.77
C MET A 301 27.76 -12.49 -16.36
N LYS A 302 28.08 -12.11 -17.61
CA LYS A 302 29.34 -12.48 -18.26
C LYS A 302 30.57 -11.79 -17.67
N THR A 303 30.44 -10.53 -17.27
CA THR A 303 31.57 -9.71 -16.79
C THR A 303 31.78 -9.77 -15.27
N MET A 304 30.81 -10.30 -14.51
CA MET A 304 30.89 -10.42 -13.06
C MET A 304 30.60 -11.86 -12.57
N PRO A 305 31.59 -12.77 -12.66
CA PRO A 305 31.37 -14.20 -12.39
C PRO A 305 30.98 -14.51 -10.92
N LYS A 306 31.46 -13.72 -9.96
CA LYS A 306 31.05 -13.86 -8.55
C LYS A 306 29.58 -13.48 -8.35
N PHE A 307 29.14 -12.39 -8.96
CA PHE A 307 27.74 -11.95 -8.92
C PHE A 307 26.82 -12.93 -9.65
N ALA A 308 27.24 -13.43 -10.80
CA ALA A 308 26.52 -14.46 -11.55
C ALA A 308 26.39 -15.77 -10.76
N LYS A 309 27.42 -16.17 -10.00
CA LYS A 309 27.34 -17.35 -9.12
C LYS A 309 26.34 -17.18 -7.98
N GLU A 310 26.19 -15.96 -7.46
CA GLU A 310 25.31 -15.67 -6.32
C GLU A 310 23.86 -15.37 -6.74
N ASN A 311 23.64 -14.82 -7.94
CA ASN A 311 22.34 -14.29 -8.37
C ASN A 311 21.88 -14.78 -9.76
N GLY A 312 22.66 -15.62 -10.44
CA GLY A 312 22.45 -16.01 -11.83
C GLY A 312 21.10 -16.67 -12.10
N ASP A 313 20.64 -17.57 -11.23
CA ASP A 313 19.35 -18.26 -11.41
C ASP A 313 18.17 -17.27 -11.42
N LYS A 314 18.19 -16.30 -10.50
CA LYS A 314 17.18 -15.24 -10.43
C LYS A 314 17.23 -14.32 -11.65
N ILE A 315 18.44 -14.01 -12.14
CA ILE A 315 18.62 -13.16 -13.33
C ILE A 315 18.14 -13.90 -14.59
N ASN A 316 18.42 -15.20 -14.71
CA ASN A 316 17.95 -16.03 -15.81
C ASN A 316 16.42 -16.14 -15.81
N GLU A 317 15.80 -16.29 -14.64
CA GLU A 317 14.33 -16.28 -14.51
C GLU A 317 13.73 -14.94 -14.96
N LEU A 318 14.34 -13.82 -14.56
CA LEU A 318 13.92 -12.48 -14.98
C LEU A 318 14.09 -12.26 -16.49
N ILE A 319 15.18 -12.75 -17.08
CA ILE A 319 15.41 -12.72 -18.54
C ILE A 319 14.34 -13.54 -19.26
N ALA A 320 14.07 -14.78 -18.80
CA ALA A 320 13.08 -15.65 -19.41
C ALA A 320 11.65 -15.06 -19.35
N ASN A 321 11.28 -14.44 -18.23
CA ASN A 321 10.00 -13.77 -18.08
C ASN A 321 9.91 -12.51 -18.95
N SER A 322 10.99 -11.73 -19.03
CA SER A 322 11.07 -10.56 -19.90
C SER A 322 10.97 -10.93 -21.39
N GLN A 323 11.59 -12.04 -21.80
CA GLN A 323 11.55 -12.52 -23.18
C GLN A 323 10.14 -12.96 -23.58
N LYS A 324 9.41 -13.67 -22.70
CA LYS A 324 8.00 -14.04 -22.97
C LYS A 324 7.12 -12.83 -23.23
N ILE A 325 7.36 -11.72 -22.51
CA ILE A 325 6.61 -10.47 -22.66
C ILE A 325 6.99 -9.76 -23.97
N ILE A 326 8.28 -9.75 -24.32
CA ILE A 326 8.77 -9.23 -25.61
C ILE A 326 8.12 -10.01 -26.77
N ASP A 327 8.13 -11.33 -26.74
CA ASP A 327 7.56 -12.18 -27.79
C ASP A 327 6.06 -11.90 -27.99
N GLN A 328 5.33 -11.65 -26.90
CA GLN A 328 3.92 -11.28 -26.96
C GLN A 328 3.72 -9.88 -27.55
N ALA A 329 4.53 -8.90 -27.13
CA ALA A 329 4.49 -7.55 -27.66
C ALA A 329 4.84 -7.51 -29.16
N GLU A 330 5.80 -8.31 -29.61
CA GLU A 330 6.18 -8.42 -31.02
C GLU A 330 5.10 -9.08 -31.88
N LYS A 331 4.38 -10.08 -31.35
CA LYS A 331 3.20 -10.65 -32.02
C LYS A 331 2.06 -9.64 -32.20
N ILE A 332 1.95 -8.67 -31.29
CA ILE A 332 0.99 -7.56 -31.42
C ILE A 332 1.50 -6.56 -32.47
N LEU A 333 2.78 -6.17 -32.40
CA LEU A 333 3.40 -5.28 -33.39
C LEU A 333 3.42 -5.85 -34.80
N ALA A 334 3.49 -7.18 -35.00
CA ALA A 334 3.46 -7.80 -36.32
C ALA A 334 2.13 -7.57 -37.08
N LYS A 335 1.11 -7.04 -36.40
CA LYS A 335 -0.19 -6.67 -36.97
C LYS A 335 -0.28 -5.18 -37.34
N TYR A 336 0.79 -4.39 -37.16
CA TYR A 336 0.88 -2.93 -37.38
C TYR A 336 2.22 -2.50 -37.99
#